data_AF-A0AAU1ULQ0-F1
#
_entry.id   AF-A0AAU1ULQ0-F1
#
_cell.length_a   1.000
_cell.length_b   1.000
_cell.length_c   1.000
_cell.angle_alpha   90.00
_cell.angle_beta   90.00
_cell.angle_gamma   90.00
#
_symmetry.space_group_name_H-M   'P 1'
#
loop_
_entity.id
_entity.type
_entity.pdbx_description
1 polymer ?
#
loop_
_entity_poly.entity_id
_entity_poly.type
_entity_poly.pdbx_seq_one_letter_code
_entity_poly.pdbx_strand_id
1 'polypeptide(L)'
;MNITDLLADLQTHHDEATARAAELRDQIEHFTAALTETEACLADLATARKVIVELSPAGTEPDPPESNSAYQAIVNAFNQHPDQVFRVRELHELLGMPTDDPAMNVTRSRLGRLTRQGFLTQPGRGRYQKRT
;
A
#
# COMPACT_ATOMS: atom_id res chain seq x y z
N MET A 1 48.99 41.50 -4.82
CA MET A 1 47.54 41.70 -4.96
C MET A 1 47.25 43.17 -4.71
N ASN A 2 46.61 43.88 -5.66
CA ASN A 2 46.21 45.26 -5.46
C ASN A 2 44.75 45.33 -4.98
N ILE A 3 44.35 46.46 -4.39
CA ILE A 3 43.00 46.70 -3.86
C ILE A 3 41.93 46.50 -4.94
N THR A 4 42.23 46.84 -6.19
CA THR A 4 41.33 46.61 -7.33
C THR A 4 41.04 45.14 -7.57
N ASP A 5 42.05 44.27 -7.45
CA ASP A 5 41.90 42.83 -7.68
C ASP A 5 41.06 42.21 -6.56
N LEU A 6 41.27 42.66 -5.32
CA LEU A 6 40.49 42.21 -4.16
C LEU A 6 39.01 42.64 -4.27
N LEU A 7 38.73 43.85 -4.75
CA LEU A 7 37.36 44.32 -4.95
C LEU A 7 36.65 43.55 -6.06
N ALA A 8 37.36 43.20 -7.15
CA ALA A 8 36.80 42.40 -8.23
C ALA A 8 36.47 40.95 -7.78
N ASP A 9 37.34 40.36 -6.98
CA ASP A 9 37.12 39.03 -6.39
C ASP A 9 35.92 39.02 -5.43
N LEU A 10 35.82 40.06 -4.57
CA LEU A 10 34.69 40.22 -3.66
C LEU A 10 33.36 40.43 -4.39
N GLN A 11 33.38 41.17 -5.51
CA GLN A 11 32.19 41.34 -6.35
C GLN A 11 31.77 40.01 -6.98
N THR A 12 32.73 39.20 -7.46
CA THR A 12 32.45 37.87 -8.02
C THR A 12 31.79 36.97 -6.98
N HIS A 13 32.35 36.92 -5.77
CA HIS A 13 31.76 36.16 -4.66
C HIS A 13 30.38 36.67 -4.25
N HIS A 14 30.14 37.98 -4.31
CA HIS A 14 28.82 38.55 -4.04
C HIS A 14 27.78 38.10 -5.08
N ASP A 15 28.15 38.12 -6.36
CA ASP A 15 27.29 37.71 -7.45
C ASP A 15 26.97 36.20 -7.38
N GLU A 16 27.98 35.37 -7.07
CA GLU A 16 27.80 33.93 -6.83
C GLU A 16 26.86 33.64 -5.65
N ALA A 17 27.07 34.32 -4.52
CA ALA A 17 26.21 34.16 -3.34
C ALA A 17 24.77 34.60 -3.63
N THR A 18 24.59 35.65 -4.42
CA THR A 18 23.27 36.15 -4.83
C THR A 18 22.57 35.15 -5.75
N ALA A 19 23.28 34.60 -6.73
CA ALA A 19 22.76 33.57 -7.62
C ALA A 19 22.35 32.31 -6.83
N ARG A 20 23.20 31.86 -5.90
CA ARG A 20 22.89 30.72 -5.04
C ARG A 20 21.68 30.97 -4.14
N ALA A 21 21.54 32.18 -3.60
CA ALA A 21 20.39 32.55 -2.80
C ALA A 21 19.09 32.61 -3.62
N ALA A 22 19.15 33.00 -4.90
CA ALA A 22 17.99 32.95 -5.80
C ALA A 22 17.58 31.50 -6.07
N GLU A 23 18.54 30.64 -6.43
CA GLU A 23 18.30 29.21 -6.69
C GLU A 23 17.67 28.50 -5.48
N LEU A 24 18.15 28.80 -4.26
CA LEU A 24 17.58 28.23 -3.04
C LEU A 24 16.14 28.70 -2.80
N ARG A 25 15.80 29.95 -3.14
CA ARG A 25 14.42 30.44 -3.03
C ARG A 25 13.50 29.72 -4.02
N ASP A 26 13.96 29.53 -5.25
CA ASP A 26 13.20 28.79 -6.27
C ASP A 26 12.97 27.33 -5.84
N GLN A 27 13.98 26.68 -5.25
CA GLN A 27 13.83 25.33 -4.69
C GLN A 27 12.83 25.28 -3.53
N ILE A 28 12.86 26.25 -2.63
CA ILE A 28 11.90 26.34 -1.51
C ILE A 28 10.48 26.50 -2.05
N GLU A 29 10.27 27.34 -3.06
CA GLU A 29 8.97 27.51 -3.70
C GLU A 29 8.49 26.20 -4.32
N HIS A 30 9.35 25.52 -5.08
CA HIS A 30 9.03 24.23 -5.68
C HIS A 30 8.65 23.17 -4.63
N PHE A 31 9.44 23.02 -3.57
CA PHE A 31 9.14 22.05 -2.52
C PHE A 31 7.88 22.40 -1.73
N THR A 32 7.60 23.68 -1.53
CA THR A 32 6.37 24.12 -0.85
C THR A 32 5.13 23.78 -1.69
N ALA A 33 5.20 23.97 -3.01
CA ALA A 33 4.13 23.57 -3.92
C ALA A 33 3.90 22.04 -3.90
N ALA A 34 4.98 21.26 -4.01
CA ALA A 34 4.91 19.79 -3.98
C ALA A 34 4.38 19.25 -2.64
N LEU A 35 4.74 19.90 -1.52
CA LEU A 35 4.21 19.56 -0.20
C LEU A 35 2.70 19.82 -0.13
N THR A 36 2.26 21.00 -0.59
CA THR A 36 0.84 21.38 -0.61
C THR A 36 0.01 20.39 -1.43
N GLU A 37 0.51 19.96 -2.60
CA GLU A 37 -0.15 18.96 -3.44
C GLU A 37 -0.26 17.60 -2.73
N THR A 38 0.83 17.17 -2.08
CA THR A 38 0.85 15.92 -1.32
C THR A 38 -0.12 15.94 -0.15
N GLU A 39 -0.19 17.06 0.59
CA GLU A 39 -1.12 17.26 1.70
C GLU A 39 -2.58 17.23 1.22
N ALA A 40 -2.89 17.85 0.07
CA ALA A 40 -4.21 17.77 -0.55
C ALA A 40 -4.59 16.32 -0.90
N CYS A 41 -3.67 15.58 -1.54
CA CYS A 41 -3.87 14.17 -1.85
C CYS A 41 -4.12 13.31 -0.58
N LEU A 42 -3.39 13.58 0.51
CA LEU A 42 -3.61 12.90 1.79
C LEU A 42 -4.99 13.22 2.38
N ALA A 43 -5.47 14.47 2.26
CA ALA A 43 -6.81 14.85 2.70
C ALA A 43 -7.90 14.14 1.89
N ASP A 44 -7.72 14.01 0.57
CA ASP A 44 -8.62 13.26 -0.30
C ASP A 44 -8.67 11.78 0.09
N LEU A 45 -7.52 11.16 0.34
CA LEU A 45 -7.44 9.76 0.80
C LEU A 45 -8.10 9.55 2.17
N ALA A 46 -7.91 10.48 3.11
CA ALA A 46 -8.57 10.44 4.41
C ALA A 46 -10.10 10.52 4.26
N THR A 47 -10.58 11.38 3.37
CA THR A 47 -12.00 11.51 3.03
C THR A 47 -12.54 10.22 2.40
N ALA A 48 -11.84 9.67 1.40
CA ALA A 48 -12.22 8.42 0.75
C ALA A 48 -12.31 7.27 1.76
N ARG A 49 -11.35 7.16 2.70
CA ARG A 49 -11.39 6.16 3.78
C ARG A 49 -12.64 6.33 4.64
N LYS A 50 -12.98 7.57 5.04
CA LYS A 50 -14.18 7.85 5.82
C LYS A 50 -15.45 7.41 5.07
N VAL A 51 -15.56 7.77 3.79
CA VAL A 51 -16.70 7.39 2.94
C VAL A 51 -16.81 5.86 2.81
N ILE A 52 -15.69 5.15 2.61
CA ILE A 52 -15.70 3.67 2.56
C ILE A 52 -16.19 3.07 3.87
N VAL A 53 -15.76 3.62 5.02
CA VAL A 53 -16.22 3.16 6.34
C VAL A 53 -17.72 3.40 6.51
N GLU A 54 -18.23 4.56 6.09
CA GLU A 54 -19.66 4.90 6.19
C GLU A 54 -20.54 4.08 5.23
N LEU A 55 -20.04 3.77 4.03
CA LEU A 55 -20.75 2.97 3.02
C LEU A 55 -20.60 1.46 3.25
N SER A 56 -19.66 1.03 4.09
CA SER A 56 -19.57 -0.37 4.49
C SER A 56 -20.77 -0.69 5.39
N PRO A 57 -21.65 -1.65 5.02
CA PRO A 57 -22.82 -1.97 5.82
C PRO A 57 -22.38 -2.34 7.24
N ALA A 58 -22.97 -1.66 8.23
CA ALA A 58 -22.77 -1.92 9.65
C ALA A 58 -23.00 -3.42 9.93
N GLY A 59 -21.92 -4.13 10.21
CA GLY A 59 -21.96 -5.59 10.37
C GLY A 59 -20.66 -6.33 10.07
N THR A 60 -19.52 -5.64 10.01
CA THR A 60 -18.25 -6.30 10.34
C THR A 60 -17.57 -5.39 11.35
N GLU A 61 -17.99 -5.57 12.61
CA GLU A 61 -17.06 -5.44 13.74
C GLU A 61 -15.72 -6.00 13.26
N PRO A 62 -14.58 -5.30 13.42
CA PRO A 62 -13.31 -5.82 12.97
C PRO A 62 -13.15 -7.19 13.63
N ASP A 63 -13.39 -8.24 12.84
CA ASP A 63 -13.26 -9.63 13.24
C ASP A 63 -11.89 -9.70 13.94
N PRO A 64 -11.81 -10.20 15.19
CA PRO A 64 -10.61 -10.14 16.03
C PRO A 64 -9.35 -10.33 15.19
N PRO A 65 -8.24 -9.64 15.49
CA PRO A 65 -7.08 -9.49 14.58
C PRO A 65 -6.59 -10.80 13.93
N GLU A 66 -6.87 -11.95 14.53
CA GLU A 66 -6.70 -13.30 13.97
C GLU A 66 -7.47 -13.55 12.65
N SER A 67 -8.72 -13.11 12.51
CA SER A 67 -9.54 -13.33 11.32
C SER A 67 -9.12 -12.45 10.13
N ASN A 68 -8.76 -11.19 10.38
CA ASN A 68 -8.28 -10.27 9.34
C ASN A 68 -6.86 -10.66 8.88
N SER A 69 -6.01 -11.09 9.82
CA SER A 69 -4.70 -11.72 9.54
C SER A 69 -4.85 -12.96 8.66
N ALA A 70 -5.76 -13.88 9.00
CA ALA A 70 -5.96 -15.09 8.23
C ALA A 70 -6.50 -14.82 6.80
N TYR A 71 -7.39 -13.85 6.64
CA TYR A 71 -7.91 -13.48 5.31
C TYR A 71 -6.82 -12.85 4.44
N GLN A 72 -6.02 -11.95 5.01
CA GLN A 72 -4.87 -11.35 4.33
C GLN A 72 -3.80 -12.40 4.00
N ALA A 73 -3.49 -13.32 4.90
CA ALA A 73 -2.54 -14.39 4.67
C ALA A 73 -2.97 -15.30 3.51
N ILE A 74 -4.26 -15.65 3.44
CA ILE A 74 -4.83 -16.42 2.33
C ILE A 74 -4.69 -15.67 1.01
N VAL A 75 -5.09 -14.39 0.96
CA VAL A 75 -5.00 -13.58 -0.27
C VAL A 75 -3.54 -13.41 -0.71
N ASN A 76 -2.63 -13.18 0.24
CA ASN A 76 -1.20 -13.05 -0.03
C ASN A 76 -0.60 -14.35 -0.58
N ALA A 77 -1.00 -15.52 -0.06
CA ALA A 77 -0.53 -16.80 -0.59
C ALA A 77 -0.91 -16.99 -2.06
N PHE A 78 -2.16 -16.68 -2.44
CA PHE A 78 -2.59 -16.72 -3.85
C PHE A 78 -1.89 -15.66 -4.71
N ASN A 79 -1.56 -14.50 -4.14
CA ASN A 79 -0.80 -13.48 -4.85
C ASN A 79 0.66 -13.89 -5.11
N GLN A 80 1.29 -14.58 -4.17
CA GLN A 80 2.66 -15.11 -4.30
C GLN A 80 2.72 -16.32 -5.25
N HIS A 81 1.63 -17.08 -5.35
CA HIS A 81 1.53 -18.28 -6.18
C HIS A 81 0.32 -18.21 -7.13
N PRO A 82 0.34 -17.31 -8.14
CA PRO A 82 -0.82 -17.05 -9.00
C PRO A 82 -1.25 -18.27 -9.84
N ASP A 83 -0.27 -19.05 -10.31
CA ASP A 83 -0.51 -20.21 -11.18
C ASP A 83 -0.79 -21.50 -10.40
N GLN A 84 -0.65 -21.45 -9.07
CA GLN A 84 -0.80 -22.63 -8.22
C GLN A 84 -2.25 -22.81 -7.81
N VAL A 85 -2.74 -24.04 -8.01
CA VAL A 85 -4.05 -24.47 -7.54
C VAL A 85 -3.88 -25.07 -6.13
N PHE A 86 -4.54 -24.46 -5.14
CA PHE A 86 -4.52 -24.93 -3.76
C PHE A 86 -5.80 -25.67 -3.37
N ARG A 87 -5.64 -26.78 -2.66
CA ARG A 87 -6.67 -27.31 -1.75
C ARG A 87 -6.55 -26.63 -0.39
N VAL A 88 -7.64 -26.66 0.37
CA VAL A 88 -7.71 -26.06 1.71
C VAL A 88 -6.61 -26.60 2.62
N ARG A 89 -6.35 -27.91 2.57
CA ARG A 89 -5.31 -28.54 3.39
C ARG A 89 -3.91 -28.06 3.01
N GLU A 90 -3.62 -27.99 1.71
CA GLU A 90 -2.33 -27.52 1.18
C GLU A 90 -2.10 -26.04 1.54
N LEU A 91 -3.15 -25.22 1.51
CA LEU A 91 -3.11 -23.82 1.92
C LEU A 91 -2.84 -23.67 3.43
N HIS A 92 -3.45 -24.52 4.26
CA HIS A 92 -3.19 -24.53 5.69
C HIS A 92 -1.76 -24.98 6.01
N GLU A 93 -1.26 -26.01 5.32
CA GLU A 93 0.13 -26.46 5.46
C GLU A 93 1.13 -25.36 5.05
N LEU A 94 0.85 -24.64 3.95
CA LEU A 94 1.67 -23.51 3.50
C LEU A 94 1.68 -22.35 4.52
N LEU A 95 0.53 -22.05 5.11
CA LEU A 95 0.36 -20.93 6.04
C LEU A 95 0.67 -21.29 7.50
N GLY A 96 1.02 -22.55 7.80
CA GLY A 96 1.21 -23.03 9.17
C GLY A 96 -0.05 -22.97 10.03
N MET A 97 -1.23 -23.04 9.41
CA MET A 97 -2.53 -22.94 10.09
C MET A 97 -3.00 -24.32 10.62
N PRO A 98 -3.83 -24.34 11.69
CA PRO A 98 -4.38 -25.58 12.23
C PRO A 98 -5.23 -26.35 11.21
N THR A 99 -4.93 -27.64 11.01
CA THR A 99 -5.61 -28.51 10.02
C THR A 99 -6.79 -29.29 10.59
N ASP A 100 -7.31 -28.89 11.76
CA ASP A 100 -8.53 -29.47 12.33
C ASP A 100 -9.77 -29.08 11.51
N ASP A 101 -10.78 -29.95 11.51
CA ASP A 101 -12.00 -29.78 10.72
C ASP A 101 -12.71 -28.42 10.92
N PRO A 102 -12.84 -27.88 12.16
CA PRO A 102 -13.36 -26.54 12.38
C PRO A 102 -12.59 -25.46 11.62
N ALA A 103 -11.26 -25.40 11.76
CA ALA A 103 -10.43 -24.41 11.10
C ALA A 103 -10.48 -24.52 9.57
N MET A 104 -10.48 -25.75 9.04
CA MET A 104 -10.61 -25.99 7.60
C MET A 104 -11.98 -25.54 7.05
N ASN A 105 -13.07 -25.71 7.80
CA ASN A 105 -14.42 -25.30 7.38
C ASN A 105 -14.59 -23.77 7.35
N VAL A 106 -13.95 -23.07 8.29
CA VAL A 106 -13.88 -21.60 8.26
C VAL A 106 -13.14 -21.14 7.00
N THR A 107 -11.99 -21.73 6.68
CA THR A 107 -11.23 -21.39 5.47
C THR A 107 -12.00 -21.73 4.18
N ARG A 108 -12.71 -22.86 4.11
CA ARG A 108 -13.61 -23.18 2.97
C ARG A 108 -14.64 -22.08 2.74
N SER A 109 -15.26 -21.60 3.82
CA SER A 109 -16.26 -20.54 3.76
C SER A 109 -15.65 -19.22 3.25
N ARG A 110 -14.43 -18.88 3.70
CA ARG A 110 -13.68 -17.71 3.24
C ARG A 110 -13.29 -17.80 1.76
N LEU A 111 -12.77 -18.95 1.32
CA LEU A 111 -12.42 -19.18 -0.09
C LEU A 111 -13.64 -19.13 -1.01
N GLY A 112 -14.78 -19.66 -0.55
CA GLY A 112 -16.05 -19.53 -1.26
C GLY A 112 -16.48 -18.07 -1.44
N ARG A 113 -16.31 -17.23 -0.41
CA ARG A 113 -16.56 -15.78 -0.51
C ARG A 113 -15.62 -15.10 -1.50
N LEU A 114 -14.31 -15.35 -1.41
CA LEU A 114 -13.31 -14.80 -2.34
C LEU A 114 -13.57 -15.20 -3.79
N THR A 115 -14.07 -16.41 -4.02
CA THR A 115 -14.47 -16.89 -5.34
C THR A 115 -15.69 -16.10 -5.86
N ARG A 116 -16.72 -15.88 -5.03
CA ARG A 116 -17.90 -15.08 -5.40
C ARG A 116 -17.58 -13.61 -5.66
N GLN A 117 -16.62 -13.06 -4.92
CA GLN A 117 -16.10 -11.70 -5.10
C GLN A 117 -15.18 -11.57 -6.33
N GLY A 118 -14.84 -12.69 -6.97
CA GLY A 118 -14.03 -12.71 -8.19
C GLY A 118 -12.52 -12.62 -7.95
N PHE A 119 -12.02 -12.70 -6.72
CA PHE A 119 -10.59 -12.74 -6.43
C PHE A 119 -9.96 -14.09 -6.79
N LEU A 120 -10.72 -15.17 -6.63
CA LEU A 120 -10.29 -16.54 -6.92
C LEU A 120 -11.18 -17.17 -7.99
N THR A 121 -10.63 -18.14 -8.69
CA THR A 121 -11.36 -19.09 -9.53
C THR A 121 -11.41 -20.46 -8.85
N GLN A 122 -12.42 -21.25 -9.19
CA GLN A 122 -12.56 -22.62 -8.70
C GLN A 122 -12.44 -23.60 -9.88
N PRO A 123 -11.22 -23.98 -10.29
CA PRO A 123 -11.01 -24.90 -11.43
C PRO A 123 -11.56 -26.31 -11.19
N GLY A 124 -11.87 -26.67 -9.95
CA GLY A 124 -12.53 -27.93 -9.62
C GLY A 124 -13.04 -27.95 -8.17
N ARG A 125 -13.81 -28.98 -7.81
CA ARG A 125 -14.39 -29.09 -6.47
C ARG A 125 -13.31 -29.02 -5.39
N GLY A 126 -13.38 -28.01 -4.52
CA GLY A 126 -12.43 -27.81 -3.43
C GLY A 126 -11.02 -27.37 -3.85
N ARG A 127 -10.85 -26.94 -5.09
CA ARG A 127 -9.60 -26.42 -5.66
C ARG A 127 -9.76 -24.95 -5.96
N TYR A 128 -8.85 -24.11 -5.49
CA TYR A 128 -8.90 -22.67 -5.67
C TYR A 128 -7.62 -22.19 -6.32
N GLN A 129 -7.73 -21.18 -7.17
CA GLN A 129 -6.60 -20.55 -7.84
C GLN A 129 -6.83 -19.04 -7.90
N LYS A 130 -5.74 -18.25 -7.97
CA LYS A 130 -5.88 -16.83 -8.24
C LYS A 130 -6.58 -16.60 -9.57
N ARG A 131 -7.49 -15.64 -9.63
CA ARG A 131 -8.04 -15.16 -10.90
C ARG A 131 -7.02 -14.21 -11.53
N THR A 132 -6.45 -14.61 -12.65
CA THR A 132 -5.62 -13.78 -13.52
C THR A 132 -6.47 -12.90 -14.43
#